data_AF-A0A2D7XBA2-F1
#
_entry.id   AF-A0A2D7XBA2-F1
#
_cell.length_a   1.000
_cell.length_b   1.000
_cell.length_c   1.000
_cell.angle_alpha   90.00
_cell.angle_beta   90.00
_cell.angle_gamma   90.00
#
_symmetry.space_group_name_H-M   'P 1'
#
loop_
_entity.id
_entity.type
_entity.pdbx_description
1 polymer ?
#
loop_
_entity_poly.entity_id
_entity_poly.type
_entity_poly.pdbx_seq_one_letter_code
_entity_poly.pdbx_strand_id
1 'polypeptide(L)'
;MVEIDGGDVSNIDSISSNITPNDSNIPISLALQETDLINTMKAAMLIRGDIRCRLSQQYKCGYEIRPIIWFVRRTDEIDKTLEKIGLTWRKVFVKTEDITKLCHCFEMFFSLSTKQKELQMVQHFNGILPQPNDYDEVVEVLAQIKKYNEAL
;
A
#
# COMPACT_ATOMS: atom_id res chain seq x y z
N MET A 1 -5.38 -50.20 -49.51
CA MET A 1 -5.68 -50.72 -48.17
C MET A 1 -4.66 -50.07 -47.26
N VAL A 2 -5.05 -48.99 -46.59
CA VAL A 2 -4.18 -48.15 -45.77
C VAL A 2 -4.60 -48.42 -44.34
N GLU A 3 -3.71 -49.05 -43.57
CA GLU A 3 -3.91 -49.29 -42.15
C GLU A 3 -3.72 -47.98 -41.39
N ILE A 4 -4.75 -47.59 -40.64
CA ILE A 4 -4.72 -46.49 -39.68
C ILE A 4 -4.63 -47.19 -38.33
N ASP A 5 -3.46 -47.13 -37.70
CA ASP A 5 -3.29 -47.64 -36.35
C ASP A 5 -3.60 -46.53 -35.35
N GLY A 6 -4.48 -46.85 -34.41
CA GLY A 6 -4.90 -45.98 -33.32
C GLY A 6 -3.93 -46.09 -32.14
N GLY A 7 -3.78 -45.01 -31.37
CA GLY A 7 -2.93 -45.06 -30.19
C GLY A 7 -2.89 -43.77 -29.38
N ASP A 8 -3.91 -43.64 -28.53
CA ASP A 8 -3.94 -43.04 -27.18
C ASP A 8 -3.49 -41.60 -26.87
N VAL A 9 -4.44 -40.93 -26.21
CA VAL A 9 -4.31 -39.72 -25.42
C VAL A 9 -3.82 -40.12 -24.01
N SER A 10 -2.58 -39.78 -23.65
CA SER A 10 -2.17 -39.47 -22.27
C SER A 10 -0.65 -39.29 -22.16
N ASN A 11 -0.21 -38.08 -21.84
CA ASN A 11 0.68 -37.80 -20.71
C ASN A 11 1.15 -36.35 -20.75
N ILE A 12 0.53 -35.58 -19.87
CA ILE A 12 1.06 -34.36 -19.27
C ILE A 12 2.20 -34.79 -18.31
N ASP A 13 3.15 -33.88 -18.10
CA ASP A 13 4.30 -33.93 -17.19
C ASP A 13 5.59 -34.55 -17.75
N SER A 14 6.55 -33.68 -18.08
CA SER A 14 7.88 -33.63 -17.44
C SER A 14 8.82 -32.68 -18.18
N ILE A 15 8.80 -31.38 -17.85
CA ILE A 15 9.96 -30.50 -18.09
C ILE A 15 10.48 -30.09 -16.70
N SER A 16 11.27 -30.99 -16.11
CA SER A 16 12.18 -30.66 -15.01
C SER A 16 13.55 -30.41 -15.62
N SER A 17 13.83 -29.17 -16.00
CA SER A 17 15.19 -28.74 -16.34
C SER A 17 15.83 -28.08 -15.12
N ASN A 18 16.82 -28.79 -14.59
CA ASN A 18 17.73 -28.42 -13.50
C ASN A 18 18.14 -26.94 -13.51
N ILE A 19 17.88 -26.24 -12.40
CA ILE A 19 18.53 -24.97 -12.08
C ILE A 19 19.45 -25.24 -10.89
N THR A 20 20.75 -25.16 -11.13
CA THR A 20 21.80 -25.18 -10.10
C THR A 20 21.73 -23.91 -9.25
N PRO A 21 21.97 -23.98 -7.93
CA PRO A 21 22.00 -22.79 -7.08
C PRO A 21 23.37 -22.13 -7.19
N ASN A 22 23.45 -20.97 -7.80
CA ASN A 22 24.62 -20.12 -7.63
C ASN A 22 24.23 -18.64 -7.66
N ASP A 23 24.54 -17.99 -6.55
CA ASP A 23 24.60 -16.56 -6.27
C ASP A 23 23.91 -15.60 -7.25
N SER A 24 22.72 -15.14 -6.86
CA SER A 24 22.26 -13.79 -7.19
C SER A 24 21.23 -13.35 -6.15
N ASN A 25 21.66 -12.57 -5.15
CA ASN A 25 20.78 -11.76 -4.29
C ASN A 25 20.15 -10.65 -5.15
N ILE A 26 19.18 -11.02 -5.99
CA ILE A 26 18.34 -10.08 -6.73
C ILE A 26 17.13 -9.84 -5.82
N PRO A 27 16.83 -8.59 -5.41
CA PRO A 27 15.57 -8.31 -4.74
C PRO A 27 14.46 -8.76 -5.70
N ILE A 28 13.58 -9.65 -5.24
CA ILE A 28 12.42 -10.11 -6.00
C ILE A 28 11.60 -8.87 -6.31
N SER A 29 11.84 -8.27 -7.47
CA SER A 29 10.87 -7.44 -8.15
C SER A 29 9.72 -8.38 -8.43
N LEU A 30 8.69 -8.34 -7.59
CA LEU A 30 7.43 -9.02 -7.86
C LEU A 30 6.97 -8.45 -9.21
N ALA A 31 7.17 -9.20 -10.28
CA ALA A 31 6.50 -8.93 -11.55
C ALA A 31 5.00 -9.01 -11.27
N LEU A 32 4.38 -7.85 -11.03
CA LEU A 32 2.94 -7.74 -10.85
C LEU A 32 2.32 -8.29 -12.13
N GLN A 33 1.51 -9.35 -12.02
CA GLN A 33 0.72 -9.79 -13.17
C GLN A 33 -0.13 -8.61 -13.65
N GLU A 34 -0.35 -8.48 -14.96
CA GLU A 34 -1.03 -7.33 -15.56
C GLU A 34 -2.37 -7.03 -14.87
N THR A 35 -3.12 -8.08 -14.53
CA THR A 35 -4.38 -7.99 -13.76
C THR A 35 -4.20 -7.33 -12.39
N ASP A 36 -3.12 -7.63 -11.67
CA ASP A 36 -2.84 -7.05 -10.36
C ASP A 36 -2.48 -5.57 -10.46
N LEU A 37 -1.76 -5.21 -11.53
CA LEU A 37 -1.42 -3.83 -11.83
C LEU A 37 -2.69 -3.02 -12.10
N ILE A 38 -3.61 -3.56 -12.91
CA ILE A 38 -4.90 -2.92 -13.22
C ILE A 38 -5.75 -2.75 -11.95
N ASN A 39 -5.84 -3.79 -11.11
CA ASN A 39 -6.59 -3.71 -9.85
C ASN A 39 -6.00 -2.64 -8.92
N THR A 40 -4.68 -2.64 -8.77
CA THR A 40 -3.97 -1.65 -7.94
C THR A 40 -4.15 -0.23 -8.49
N MET A 41 -4.06 -0.05 -9.80
CA MET A 41 -4.30 1.25 -10.46
C MET A 41 -5.73 1.76 -10.19
N LYS A 42 -6.75 0.91 -10.33
CA LYS A 42 -8.15 1.25 -10.05
C LYS A 42 -8.36 1.58 -8.57
N ALA A 43 -7.77 0.80 -7.67
CA ALA A 43 -7.82 1.05 -6.23
C ALA A 43 -7.14 2.37 -5.85
N ALA A 44 -6.06 2.75 -6.55
CA ALA A 44 -5.34 4.00 -6.33
C ALA A 44 -6.20 5.25 -6.57
N MET A 45 -7.15 5.19 -7.50
CA MET A 45 -8.09 6.30 -7.72
C MET A 45 -8.99 6.57 -6.49
N LEU A 46 -9.15 5.57 -5.63
CA LEU A 46 -10.01 5.60 -4.44
C LEU A 46 -9.25 5.78 -3.13
N ILE A 47 -7.93 5.61 -3.12
CA ILE A 47 -7.11 5.78 -1.92
C ILE A 47 -6.93 7.25 -1.56
N ARG A 48 -6.95 7.56 -0.27
CA ARG A 48 -6.82 8.90 0.28
C ARG A 48 -5.87 8.84 1.47
N GLY A 49 -5.04 9.86 1.62
CA GLY A 49 -4.16 10.06 2.77
C GLY A 49 -4.49 11.37 3.48
N ASP A 50 -4.16 11.46 4.77
CA ASP A 50 -4.22 12.69 5.57
C ASP A 50 -3.39 12.54 6.85
N ILE A 51 -2.99 13.67 7.42
CA ILE A 51 -2.48 13.75 8.79
C ILE A 51 -3.61 14.25 9.67
N ARG A 52 -4.30 13.34 10.35
CA ARG A 52 -5.45 13.67 11.19
C ARG A 52 -4.98 14.30 12.49
N CYS A 53 -5.45 15.52 12.77
CA CYS A 53 -5.40 16.15 14.08
C CYS A 53 -6.81 16.19 14.68
N ARG A 54 -7.02 15.62 15.87
CA ARG A 54 -8.32 15.66 16.57
C ARG A 54 -8.16 15.76 18.07
N LEU A 55 -9.18 16.28 18.75
CA LEU A 55 -9.23 16.24 20.21
C LEU A 55 -9.33 14.79 20.72
N SER A 56 -8.59 14.49 21.77
CA SER A 56 -8.55 13.17 22.41
C SER A 56 -8.30 13.31 23.91
N GLN A 57 -9.09 12.59 24.70
CA GLN A 57 -8.89 12.49 26.15
C GLN A 57 -7.79 11.48 26.54
N GLN A 58 -7.25 10.73 25.57
CA GLN A 58 -6.23 9.71 25.81
C GLN A 58 -4.82 10.29 25.97
N TYR A 59 -4.59 11.52 25.48
CA TYR A 59 -3.29 12.17 25.48
C TYR A 59 -3.28 13.38 26.39
N LYS A 60 -2.16 13.60 27.07
CA LYS A 60 -1.99 14.69 28.05
C LYS A 60 -2.22 16.08 27.44
N CYS A 61 -1.79 16.28 26.19
CA CYS A 61 -2.00 17.54 25.45
C CYS A 61 -3.45 17.76 25.00
N GLY A 62 -4.32 16.75 25.10
CA GLY A 62 -5.71 16.83 24.63
C GLY A 62 -5.89 16.64 23.11
N TYR A 63 -4.81 16.43 22.36
CA TYR A 63 -4.83 16.23 20.90
C TYR A 63 -4.24 14.87 20.52
N GLU A 64 -4.66 14.37 19.38
CA GLU A 64 -4.09 13.22 18.71
C GLU A 64 -3.72 13.64 17.29
N ILE A 65 -2.45 13.49 16.93
CA ILE A 65 -1.96 13.81 15.59
C ILE A 65 -1.34 12.54 15.01
N ARG A 66 -1.91 12.03 13.91
CA ARG A 66 -1.41 10.80 13.28
C ARG A 66 -1.68 10.72 11.78
N PRO A 67 -0.80 10.07 11.01
CA PRO A 67 -1.07 9.69 9.63
C PRO A 67 -2.20 8.68 9.54
N ILE A 68 -3.01 8.79 8.49
CA ILE A 68 -4.08 7.85 8.17
C ILE A 68 -4.16 7.60 6.67
N ILE A 69 -4.61 6.41 6.30
CA ILE A 69 -5.01 6.08 4.93
C ILE A 69 -6.43 5.51 4.95
N TRP A 70 -7.24 5.87 3.96
CA TRP A 70 -8.55 5.28 3.77
C TRP A 70 -8.92 5.18 2.30
N PHE A 71 -9.96 4.40 2.00
CA PHE A 71 -10.56 4.34 0.68
C PHE A 71 -11.95 4.99 0.73
N VAL A 72 -12.31 5.74 -0.32
CA VAL A 72 -13.60 6.45 -0.40
C VAL A 72 -14.78 5.48 -0.35
N ARG A 73 -14.63 4.29 -0.94
CA ARG A 73 -15.59 3.19 -0.93
C ARG A 73 -14.86 1.86 -1.04
N ARG A 74 -15.51 0.77 -0.65
CA ARG A 74 -15.01 -0.60 -0.87
C ARG A 74 -15.32 -1.05 -2.29
N THR A 75 -14.37 -1.72 -2.94
CA THR A 75 -14.54 -2.39 -4.24
C THR A 75 -13.76 -3.69 -4.25
N ASP A 76 -14.08 -4.59 -5.19
CA ASP A 76 -13.39 -5.87 -5.34
C ASP A 76 -11.90 -5.70 -5.66
N GLU A 77 -11.54 -4.66 -6.42
CA GLU A 77 -10.13 -4.37 -6.73
C GLU A 77 -9.35 -3.98 -5.47
N ILE A 78 -9.97 -3.22 -4.56
CA ILE A 78 -9.33 -2.89 -3.29
C ILE A 78 -9.12 -4.15 -2.46
N ASP A 79 -10.15 -5.01 -2.35
CA ASP A 79 -10.05 -6.25 -1.58
C ASP A 79 -8.91 -7.15 -2.11
N LYS A 80 -8.82 -7.32 -3.43
CA LYS A 80 -7.74 -8.07 -4.08
C LYS A 80 -6.36 -7.46 -3.85
N THR A 81 -6.24 -6.14 -3.99
CA THR A 81 -4.98 -5.43 -3.75
C THR A 81 -4.56 -5.55 -2.28
N LEU A 82 -5.50 -5.43 -1.33
CA LEU A 82 -5.22 -5.58 0.10
C LEU A 82 -4.79 -7.00 0.45
N GLU A 83 -5.48 -8.02 -0.05
CA GLU A 83 -5.14 -9.43 0.17
C GLU A 83 -3.71 -9.72 -0.29
N LYS A 84 -3.32 -9.18 -1.45
CA LYS A 84 -1.97 -9.33 -2.00
C LYS A 84 -0.86 -8.76 -1.09
N ILE A 85 -1.14 -7.67 -0.39
CA ILE A 85 -0.19 -7.08 0.57
C ILE A 85 -0.39 -7.59 2.00
N GLY A 86 -1.20 -8.64 2.18
CA GLY A 86 -1.47 -9.27 3.47
C GLY A 86 -2.25 -8.37 4.43
N LEU A 87 -3.14 -7.52 3.89
CA LEU A 87 -4.04 -6.67 4.65
C LEU A 87 -5.49 -7.10 4.46
N THR A 88 -6.30 -6.88 5.48
CA THR A 88 -7.75 -7.05 5.41
C THR A 88 -8.43 -5.70 5.23
N TRP A 89 -9.58 -5.70 4.55
CA TRP A 89 -10.36 -4.48 4.37
C TRP A 89 -10.67 -3.79 5.70
N ARG A 90 -10.35 -2.50 5.76
CA ARG A 90 -10.73 -1.58 6.82
C ARG A 90 -11.16 -0.27 6.19
N LYS A 91 -12.11 0.40 6.83
CA LYS A 91 -12.51 1.75 6.40
C LYS A 91 -11.37 2.75 6.54
N VAL A 92 -10.55 2.62 7.58
CA VAL A 92 -9.39 3.49 7.85
C VAL A 92 -8.25 2.66 8.40
N PHE A 93 -7.05 2.89 7.89
CA PHE A 93 -5.79 2.34 8.33
C PHE A 93 -5.01 3.41 9.10
N VAL A 94 -4.56 3.05 10.31
CA VAL A 94 -3.87 3.97 11.24
C VAL A 94 -2.60 3.36 11.83
N LYS A 95 -2.34 2.08 11.55
CA LYS A 95 -1.14 1.39 12.03
C LYS A 95 0.01 1.69 11.09
N THR A 96 1.17 2.01 11.64
CA THR A 96 2.38 2.35 10.88
C THR A 96 2.72 1.30 9.83
N GLU A 97 2.72 0.01 10.20
CA GLU A 97 3.04 -1.09 9.29
C GLU A 97 2.03 -1.23 8.13
N ASP A 98 0.73 -1.11 8.41
CA ASP A 98 -0.32 -1.16 7.40
C ASP A 98 -0.19 0.01 6.42
N ILE A 99 0.07 1.22 6.93
CA ILE A 99 0.30 2.43 6.13
C ILE A 99 1.55 2.26 5.26
N THR A 100 2.66 1.70 5.79
CA THR A 100 3.88 1.45 5.02
C THR A 100 3.60 0.52 3.84
N LYS A 101 2.89 -0.59 4.06
CA LYS A 101 2.50 -1.54 3.01
C LYS A 101 1.64 -0.85 1.94
N LEU A 102 0.67 -0.05 2.35
CA LEU A 102 -0.20 0.70 1.45
C LEU A 102 0.59 1.73 0.64
N CYS A 103 1.42 2.56 1.28
CA CYS A 103 2.24 3.54 0.58
C CYS A 103 3.14 2.87 -0.46
N HIS A 104 3.85 1.80 -0.09
CA HIS A 104 4.71 1.08 -1.02
C HIS A 104 3.93 0.46 -2.20
N CYS A 105 2.76 -0.11 -1.94
CA CYS A 105 1.92 -0.72 -2.97
C CYS A 105 1.37 0.31 -3.98
N PHE A 106 1.04 1.51 -3.51
CA PHE A 106 0.36 2.53 -4.30
C PHE A 106 1.27 3.66 -4.78
N GLU A 107 2.55 3.71 -4.38
CA GLU A 107 3.48 4.82 -4.63
C GLU A 107 3.53 5.23 -6.09
N MET A 108 3.66 4.27 -7.01
CA MET A 108 3.69 4.51 -8.45
C MET A 108 2.37 5.10 -9.01
N PHE A 109 1.28 5.00 -8.26
CA PHE A 109 -0.07 5.39 -8.64
C PHE A 109 -0.63 6.55 -7.81
N PHE A 110 0.18 7.20 -6.96
CA PHE A 110 -0.30 8.32 -6.14
C PHE A 110 -0.88 9.46 -6.98
N SER A 111 -0.35 9.70 -8.19
CA SER A 111 -0.86 10.69 -9.14
C SER A 111 -2.30 10.44 -9.60
N LEU A 112 -2.82 9.22 -9.45
CA LEU A 112 -4.20 8.89 -9.76
C LEU A 112 -5.18 9.26 -8.64
N SER A 113 -4.67 9.49 -7.42
CA SER A 113 -5.48 9.93 -6.31
C SER A 113 -5.75 11.43 -6.39
N THR A 114 -6.99 11.84 -6.08
CA THR A 114 -7.33 13.26 -5.87
C THR A 114 -6.67 13.87 -4.62
N LYS A 115 -5.96 13.06 -3.84
CA LYS A 115 -5.24 13.42 -2.61
C LYS A 115 -3.77 13.00 -2.69
N GLN A 116 -3.14 13.16 -3.86
CA GLN A 116 -1.74 12.81 -4.10
C GLN A 116 -0.81 13.46 -3.08
N LYS A 117 -0.93 14.79 -2.86
CA LYS A 117 -0.06 15.52 -1.94
C LYS A 117 -0.19 14.98 -0.52
N GLU A 118 -1.40 14.71 -0.07
CA GLU A 118 -1.65 14.19 1.27
C GLU A 118 -1.16 12.74 1.43
N LEU A 119 -1.16 11.92 0.37
CA LEU A 119 -0.53 10.60 0.39
C LEU A 119 0.99 10.69 0.52
N GLN A 120 1.63 11.66 -0.16
CA GLN A 120 3.05 11.94 0.01
C GLN A 120 3.37 12.42 1.43
N MET A 121 2.52 13.27 2.01
CA MET A 121 2.63 13.68 3.41
C MET A 121 2.52 12.48 4.35
N VAL A 122 1.54 11.60 4.15
CA VAL A 122 1.39 10.38 4.95
C VAL A 122 2.63 9.50 4.85
N GLN A 123 3.14 9.27 3.64
CA GLN A 123 4.36 8.48 3.42
C GLN A 123 5.56 9.10 4.16
N HIS A 124 5.69 10.43 4.14
CA HIS A 124 6.77 11.13 4.83
C HIS A 124 6.66 11.04 6.36
N PHE A 125 5.47 11.26 6.92
CA PHE A 125 5.28 11.35 8.38
C PHE A 125 4.97 9.99 9.06
N ASN A 126 4.77 8.91 8.30
CA ASN A 126 4.44 7.60 8.85
C ASN A 126 5.57 7.04 9.74
N GLY A 127 5.26 6.86 11.04
CA GLY A 127 6.22 6.38 12.03
C GLY A 127 7.24 7.43 12.51
N ILE A 128 7.19 8.66 11.98
CA ILE A 128 8.09 9.76 12.35
C ILE A 128 7.37 10.77 13.23
N LEU A 129 6.08 11.03 12.96
CA LEU A 129 5.31 12.04 13.68
C LEU A 129 5.16 11.67 15.17
N PRO A 130 5.82 12.36 16.11
CA PRO A 130 5.66 12.07 17.53
C PRO A 130 4.29 12.57 17.99
N GLN A 131 3.72 11.87 18.96
CA GLN A 131 2.52 12.32 19.63
C GLN A 131 2.90 13.39 20.66
N PRO A 132 2.41 14.63 20.55
CA PRO A 132 2.78 15.71 21.46
C PRO A 132 2.28 15.47 22.89
N ASN A 133 3.03 15.98 23.87
CA ASN A 133 2.76 15.88 25.31
C ASN A 133 2.12 17.15 25.90
N ASP A 134 2.31 18.30 25.25
CA ASP A 134 1.74 19.59 25.64
C ASP A 134 1.31 20.43 24.41
N TYR A 135 0.86 21.65 24.66
CA TYR A 135 0.35 22.55 23.63
C TYR A 135 1.45 23.11 22.72
N ASP A 136 2.64 23.39 23.26
CA ASP A 136 3.74 23.95 22.48
C ASP A 136 4.23 22.92 21.46
N GLU A 137 4.37 21.65 21.88
CA GLU A 137 4.69 20.53 20.98
C GLU A 137 3.60 20.32 19.91
N VAL A 138 2.32 20.55 20.21
CA VAL A 138 1.24 20.51 19.19
C VAL A 138 1.50 21.57 18.11
N VAL A 139 1.81 22.81 18.50
CA VAL A 139 2.07 23.90 17.56
C VAL A 139 3.30 23.58 16.69
N GLU A 140 4.36 23.04 17.29
CA GLU A 140 5.57 22.64 16.56
C GLU A 140 5.28 21.54 15.53
N VAL A 141 4.57 20.48 15.92
CA VAL A 141 4.21 19.39 15.01
C VAL A 141 3.35 19.92 13.85
N LEU A 142 2.37 20.78 14.12
CA LEU A 142 1.54 21.40 13.08
C LEU A 142 2.35 22.31 12.15
N ALA A 143 3.34 23.05 12.68
CA ALA A 143 4.24 23.87 11.87
C ALA A 143 5.13 23.02 10.95
N GLN A 144 5.64 21.87 11.44
CA GLN A 144 6.41 20.93 10.62
C GLN A 144 5.57 20.35 9.47
N ILE A 145 4.34 19.92 9.77
CA ILE A 145 3.39 19.40 8.76
C ILE A 145 3.12 20.48 7.70
N LYS A 146 2.84 21.72 8.13
CA LYS A 146 2.59 22.85 7.23
C LYS A 146 3.79 23.15 6.33
N LYS A 147 4.99 23.21 6.90
CA LYS A 147 6.23 23.47 6.16
C LYS A 147 6.48 22.41 5.08
N TYR A 148 6.25 21.14 5.39
CA TYR A 148 6.40 20.07 4.39
C TYR A 148 5.33 20.16 3.29
N ASN A 149 4.08 20.44 3.65
CA ASN A 149 3.00 20.63 2.68
C ASN A 149 3.26 21.80 1.71
N GLU A 150 3.87 22.89 2.17
CA GLU A 150 4.26 24.03 1.33
C GLU A 150 5.42 23.69 0.37
N ALA A 151 6.20 22.63 0.66
CA ALA A 151 7.31 22.18 -0.17
C ALA A 151 6.90 21.17 -1.27
N LEU A 152 5.67 20.64 -1.23
CA LEU A 152 5.08 19.72 -2.22
C LEU A 152 4.27 20.46 -3.30
#